data_AF-A0A9X1JLA2-F1
#
_entry.id   AF-A0A9X1JLA2-F1
#
_cell.length_a   1.000
_cell.length_b   1.000
_cell.length_c   1.000
_cell.angle_alpha   90.00
_cell.angle_beta   90.00
_cell.angle_gamma   90.00
#
_symmetry.space_group_name_H-M   'P 1'
#
loop_
_entity.id
_entity.type
_entity.pdbx_description
1 polymer ?
#
loop_
_entity_poly.entity_id
_entity_poly.type
_entity_poly.pdbx_seq_one_letter_code
_entity_poly.pdbx_strand_id
1 'polypeptide(L)'
;MFRSRAKTDSLCQKIADVAYGKAQDVDGSLVDPATVVRAIFQRERAGTPTNLRQLHTITEISQTKALRAVSGLERSGFVHIEQNMHDALESTVTLNIDMRAALSRALARDAA
;
A
#
# COMPACT_ATOMS: atom_id res chain seq x y z
N MET A 1 23.74 12.73 -12.22
CA MET A 1 24.00 11.32 -11.84
C MET A 1 22.74 10.76 -11.20
N PHE A 2 22.02 9.87 -11.89
CA PHE A 2 20.75 9.27 -11.42
C PHE A 2 21.01 7.82 -11.00
N ARG A 3 21.26 7.54 -9.72
CA ARG A 3 21.52 6.17 -9.24
C ARG A 3 20.97 5.89 -7.83
N SER A 4 19.69 6.16 -7.55
CA SER A 4 19.08 5.69 -6.29
C SER A 4 17.65 5.13 -6.40
N ARG A 5 16.94 5.23 -7.54
CA ARG A 5 15.56 4.72 -7.66
C ARG A 5 15.42 3.19 -7.61
N ALA A 6 16.48 2.44 -7.92
CA ALA A 6 16.37 1.01 -8.22
C ALA A 6 16.03 0.10 -7.03
N LYS A 7 16.30 0.51 -5.77
CA LYS A 7 16.10 -0.38 -4.60
C LYS A 7 14.78 -0.18 -3.90
N THR A 8 14.25 1.04 -3.87
CA THR A 8 12.87 1.28 -3.48
C THR A 8 11.93 0.58 -4.46
N ASP A 9 12.24 0.63 -5.76
CA ASP A 9 11.57 -0.19 -6.78
C ASP A 9 11.69 -1.69 -6.49
N SER A 10 12.85 -2.20 -6.05
CA SER A 10 13.01 -3.63 -5.74
C SER A 10 12.14 -4.12 -4.57
N LEU A 11 11.92 -3.30 -3.55
CA LEU A 11 10.99 -3.64 -2.46
C LEU A 11 9.54 -3.58 -2.93
N CYS A 12 9.21 -2.54 -3.70
CA CYS A 12 7.90 -2.38 -4.34
C CYS A 12 7.60 -3.58 -5.27
N GLN A 13 8.59 -4.02 -6.04
CA GLN A 13 8.54 -5.18 -6.93
C GLN A 13 8.35 -6.47 -6.15
N LYS A 14 9.06 -6.68 -5.04
CA LYS A 14 8.86 -7.87 -4.18
C LYS A 14 7.48 -7.89 -3.52
N ILE A 15 6.97 -6.74 -3.09
CA ILE A 15 5.61 -6.62 -2.55
C ILE A 15 4.60 -6.90 -3.66
N ALA A 16 4.85 -6.37 -4.87
CA ALA A 16 4.04 -6.67 -6.04
C ALA A 16 4.05 -8.17 -6.33
N ASP A 17 5.21 -8.84 -6.44
CA ASP A 17 5.29 -10.28 -6.71
C ASP A 17 4.63 -11.13 -5.62
N VAL A 18 4.78 -10.77 -4.34
CA VAL A 18 4.16 -11.52 -3.21
C VAL A 18 2.64 -11.30 -3.16
N ALA A 19 2.16 -10.08 -3.39
CA ALA A 19 0.73 -9.78 -3.42
C ALA A 19 0.05 -10.23 -4.72
N TYR A 20 0.77 -10.24 -5.85
CA TYR A 20 0.27 -10.61 -7.19
C TYR A 20 0.44 -12.08 -7.53
N GLY A 21 1.31 -12.83 -6.86
CA GLY A 21 1.51 -14.26 -7.11
C GLY A 21 0.24 -15.13 -6.96
N LYS A 22 -0.87 -14.55 -6.47
CA LYS A 22 -2.19 -15.21 -6.38
C LYS A 22 -3.36 -14.42 -6.99
N ALA A 23 -3.12 -13.30 -7.66
CA ALA A 23 -4.17 -12.45 -8.24
C ALA A 23 -4.05 -12.39 -9.77
N GLN A 24 -4.09 -13.54 -10.42
CA GLN A 24 -4.51 -13.61 -11.82
C GLN A 24 -6.03 -13.60 -11.83
N ASP A 25 -6.63 -12.51 -12.32
CA ASP A 25 -7.69 -12.52 -13.34
C ASP A 25 -8.60 -11.26 -13.33
N VAL A 26 -8.93 -10.84 -14.55
CA VAL A 26 -10.05 -9.97 -14.99
C VAL A 26 -10.01 -8.46 -14.65
N ASP A 27 -9.09 -7.72 -15.28
CA ASP A 27 -9.28 -6.39 -15.91
C ASP A 27 -7.91 -5.74 -16.08
N GLY A 28 -7.55 -5.35 -17.31
CA GLY A 28 -6.20 -4.94 -17.74
C GLY A 28 -5.67 -3.61 -17.18
N SER A 29 -5.84 -3.35 -15.89
CA SER A 29 -5.29 -2.18 -15.19
C SER A 29 -4.63 -2.66 -13.91
N LEU A 30 -3.35 -3.00 -14.03
CA LEU A 30 -2.46 -3.36 -12.94
C LEU A 30 -2.38 -2.16 -11.97
N VAL A 31 -3.04 -2.26 -10.82
CA VAL A 31 -2.81 -1.31 -9.73
C VAL A 31 -1.56 -1.76 -9.00
N ASP A 32 -0.45 -1.07 -9.23
CA ASP A 32 0.80 -1.36 -8.52
C ASP A 32 0.53 -1.28 -7.00
N PRO A 33 0.59 -2.41 -6.27
CA PRO A 33 0.26 -2.46 -4.86
C PRO A 33 1.28 -1.66 -4.05
N ALA A 34 2.47 -1.45 -4.60
CA ALA A 34 3.44 -0.56 -4.00
C ALA A 34 3.01 0.91 -4.00
N THR A 35 2.21 1.34 -4.99
CA THR A 35 1.64 2.69 -5.01
C THR A 35 0.66 2.85 -3.84
N VAL A 36 -0.19 1.85 -3.60
CA VAL A 36 -1.13 1.84 -2.46
C VAL A 36 -0.38 1.87 -1.12
N VAL A 37 0.62 1.00 -0.96
CA VAL A 37 1.43 0.93 0.26
C VAL A 37 2.19 2.24 0.52
N ARG A 38 2.76 2.85 -0.53
CA ARG A 38 3.44 4.16 -0.43
C ARG A 38 2.48 5.28 -0.03
N ALA A 39 1.28 5.32 -0.60
CA ALA A 39 0.29 6.34 -0.28
C ALA A 39 -0.14 6.26 1.19
N ILE A 40 -0.40 5.04 1.69
CA ILE A 40 -0.70 4.80 3.11
C ILE A 40 0.49 5.23 3.98
N PHE A 41 1.72 4.82 3.64
CA PHE A 41 2.93 5.15 4.40
C PHE A 41 3.14 6.67 4.53
N GLN A 42 2.93 7.42 3.44
CA GLN A 42 3.11 8.87 3.45
C GLN A 42 2.12 9.57 4.38
N ARG A 43 0.85 9.15 4.37
CA ARG A 43 -0.18 9.70 5.26
C ARG A 43 0.06 9.32 6.72
N GLU A 44 0.46 8.08 6.95
CA GLU A 44 0.81 7.60 8.28
C GLU A 44 1.99 8.38 8.88
N ARG A 45 3.02 8.70 8.06
CA ARG A 45 4.11 9.60 8.46
C ARG A 45 3.66 11.03 8.76
N ALA A 46 2.60 11.50 8.12
CA ALA A 46 1.97 12.79 8.41
C ALA A 46 1.03 12.74 9.63
N GLY A 47 0.95 11.61 10.33
CA GLY A 47 0.05 11.41 11.47
C GLY A 47 -1.43 11.36 11.07
N THR A 48 -1.73 11.20 9.79
CA THR A 48 -3.10 11.17 9.29
C THR A 48 -3.51 9.73 8.97
N PRO A 49 -4.49 9.15 9.68
CA PRO A 49 -4.99 7.81 9.36
C PRO A 49 -5.61 7.79 7.95
N THR A 50 -5.60 6.62 7.34
CA THR A 50 -6.13 6.41 5.98
C THR A 50 -7.34 5.50 6.04
N ASN A 51 -8.49 5.99 5.58
CA ASN A 51 -9.72 5.18 5.55
C ASN A 51 -9.89 4.51 4.19
N LEU A 52 -10.61 3.38 4.15
CA LEU A 52 -10.94 2.68 2.90
C LEU A 52 -11.65 3.59 1.89
N ARG A 53 -12.50 4.50 2.35
CA ARG A 53 -13.13 5.50 1.50
C ARG A 53 -12.11 6.45 0.88
N GLN A 54 -11.08 6.88 1.61
CA GLN A 54 -10.10 7.85 1.11
C GLN A 54 -9.06 7.24 0.17
N LEU A 55 -8.89 5.92 0.22
CA LEU A 55 -7.89 5.18 -0.55
C LEU A 55 -7.98 5.42 -2.06
N HIS A 56 -9.19 5.46 -2.61
CA HIS A 56 -9.40 5.74 -4.05
C HIS A 56 -8.92 7.15 -4.44
N THR A 57 -9.14 8.14 -3.56
CA THR A 57 -8.76 9.54 -3.79
C THR A 57 -7.25 9.72 -3.73
N ILE A 58 -6.58 9.06 -2.78
CA ILE A 58 -5.13 9.22 -2.57
C ILE A 58 -4.28 8.45 -3.59
N THR A 59 -4.85 7.43 -4.22
CA THR A 59 -4.17 6.61 -5.24
C THR A 59 -4.65 6.89 -6.65
N GLU A 60 -5.65 7.76 -6.82
CA GLU A 60 -6.26 8.11 -8.12
C GLU A 60 -6.78 6.88 -8.91
N ILE A 61 -7.14 5.80 -8.20
CA ILE A 61 -7.75 4.59 -8.77
C ILE A 61 -9.23 4.49 -8.37
N SER A 62 -9.99 3.63 -9.04
CA SER A 62 -11.38 3.40 -8.65
C SER A 62 -11.48 2.74 -7.28
N GLN A 63 -12.55 3.05 -6.53
CA GLN A 63 -12.78 2.50 -5.19
C GLN A 63 -12.75 0.96 -5.17
N THR A 64 -13.38 0.32 -6.15
CA THR A 64 -13.35 -1.15 -6.29
C THR A 64 -11.93 -1.70 -6.44
N LYS A 65 -11.07 -1.03 -7.23
CA LYS A 65 -9.68 -1.43 -7.42
C LYS A 65 -8.85 -1.22 -6.15
N ALA A 66 -9.05 -0.09 -5.47
CA ALA A 66 -8.40 0.19 -4.19
C ALA A 66 -8.75 -0.87 -3.13
N LEU A 67 -10.03 -1.23 -3.01
CA LEU A 67 -10.47 -2.26 -2.07
C LEU A 67 -9.88 -3.64 -2.40
N ARG A 68 -9.83 -4.03 -3.68
CA ARG A 68 -9.19 -5.28 -4.10
C ARG A 68 -7.69 -5.30 -3.76
N ALA A 69 -6.98 -4.21 -4.05
CA ALA A 69 -5.56 -4.11 -3.76
C ALA A 69 -5.28 -4.19 -2.25
N VAL A 70 -6.06 -3.47 -1.43
CA VAL A 70 -5.94 -3.50 0.03
C VAL A 70 -6.28 -4.86 0.60
N SER A 71 -7.32 -5.55 0.09
CA SER A 71 -7.63 -6.92 0.52
C SER A 71 -6.51 -7.89 0.16
N GLY A 72 -5.88 -7.74 -1.00
CA GLY A 72 -4.67 -8.50 -1.37
C GLY A 72 -3.51 -8.25 -0.41
N LEU A 73 -3.25 -6.98 -0.07
CA LEU A 73 -2.21 -6.58 0.86
C LEU A 73 -2.47 -7.06 2.29
N GLU A 74 -3.72 -7.07 2.73
CA GLU A 74 -4.14 -7.54 4.05
C GLU A 74 -3.91 -9.06 4.17
N ARG A 75 -4.34 -9.83 3.17
CA ARG A 75 -4.09 -11.28 3.09
C ARG A 75 -2.60 -11.63 3.07
N SER A 76 -1.79 -10.73 2.52
CA SER A 76 -0.34 -10.86 2.47
C SER A 76 0.36 -10.45 3.78
N GLY A 77 -0.38 -9.89 4.75
CA GLY A 77 0.15 -9.41 6.03
C GLY A 77 0.89 -8.07 5.97
N PHE A 78 0.77 -7.34 4.86
CA PHE A 78 1.45 -6.03 4.69
C PHE A 78 0.68 -4.88 5.32
N VAL A 79 -0.65 -4.98 5.38
CA VAL A 79 -1.54 -3.97 5.96
C VAL A 79 -2.51 -4.61 6.94
N HIS A 80 -2.99 -3.82 7.90
CA HIS A 80 -4.03 -4.20 8.82
C HIS A 80 -5.23 -3.27 8.64
N ILE A 81 -6.42 -3.85 8.53
CA ILE A 81 -7.67 -3.11 8.43
C ILE A 81 -8.37 -3.17 9.78
N GLU A 82 -8.42 -2.04 10.47
CA GLU A 82 -9.22 -1.88 11.67
C GLU A 82 -10.66 -1.58 11.23
N GLN A 83 -11.53 -2.59 11.38
CA GLN A 83 -12.91 -2.50 10.92
C GLN A 83 -13.72 -1.55 11.80
N ASN A 84 -14.41 -0.61 11.15
CA ASN A 84 -15.41 0.20 11.81
C ASN A 84 -16.78 -0.52 11.73
N MET A 85 -17.35 -0.85 12.89
CA MET A 85 -18.61 -1.60 12.99
C MET A 85 -19.83 -0.83 12.48
N HIS A 86 -19.74 0.50 12.35
CA HIS A 86 -20.85 1.35 11.92
C HIS A 86 -20.81 1.64 10.42
N ASP A 87 -19.62 1.80 9.84
CA ASP A 87 -19.42 1.97 8.39
C ASP A 87 -18.13 1.28 7.94
N ALA A 88 -18.28 0.20 7.19
CA ALA A 88 -17.16 -0.56 6.65
C ALA A 88 -16.21 0.31 5.80
N LEU A 89 -16.68 1.36 5.13
CA LEU A 89 -15.84 2.25 4.32
C LEU A 89 -15.04 3.26 5.16
N GLU A 90 -15.45 3.49 6.40
CA GLU A 90 -14.69 4.26 7.40
C GLU A 90 -13.73 3.38 8.20
N SER A 91 -13.52 2.12 7.78
CA SER A 91 -12.48 1.28 8.34
C SER A 91 -11.10 1.88 8.06
N THR A 92 -10.24 1.85 9.07
CA THR A 92 -8.90 2.44 9.01
C THR A 92 -7.92 1.40 8.48
N VAL A 93 -7.08 1.80 7.54
CA VAL A 93 -6.00 0.97 7.00
C VAL A 93 -4.67 1.49 7.53
N THR A 94 -3.93 0.60 8.18
CA THR A 94 -2.60 0.89 8.72
C THR A 94 -1.57 -0.09 8.17
N LEU A 95 -0.32 0.33 8.08
CA LEU A 95 0.75 -0.57 7.70
C LEU A 95 1.15 -1.44 8.88
N ASN A 96 1.46 -2.70 8.59
CA ASN A 96 2.07 -3.57 9.57
C ASN A 96 3.42 -2.99 10.03
N ILE A 97 3.79 -3.22 11.29
CA ILE A 97 5.01 -2.68 11.91
C ILE A 97 6.27 -3.06 11.14
N ASP A 98 6.34 -4.29 10.63
CA ASP A 98 7.46 -4.77 9.82
C ASP A 98 7.57 -4.02 8.48
N MET A 99 6.42 -3.74 7.86
CA MET A 99 6.33 -3.03 6.59
C MET A 99 6.68 -1.55 6.76
N ARG A 100 6.20 -0.93 7.84
CA ARG A 100 6.57 0.43 8.27
C ARG A 100 8.07 0.54 8.49
N ALA A 101 8.67 -0.41 9.20
CA ALA A 101 10.11 -0.46 9.45
C ALA A 101 10.94 -0.75 8.19
N ALA A 102 10.41 -1.51 7.23
CA ALA A 102 11.07 -1.73 5.94
C ALA A 102 11.08 -0.46 5.09
N LEU A 103 9.95 0.25 4.99
CA LEU A 103 9.83 1.49 4.21
C LEU A 103 10.60 2.65 4.82
N SER A 104 10.59 2.77 6.15
CA SER A 104 11.38 3.81 6.84
C SER A 104 12.87 3.64 6.58
N ARG A 105 13.39 2.40 6.65
CA ARG A 105 14.80 2.08 6.33
C ARG A 105 15.13 2.32 4.86
N ALA A 106 14.22 2.01 3.95
CA ALA A 106 14.42 2.27 2.53
C ALA A 106 14.56 3.77 2.24
N LEU A 107 13.70 4.60 2.83
CA LEU A 107 13.71 6.05 2.63
C LEU A 107 14.87 6.76 3.35
N ALA A 108 15.26 6.29 4.53
CA ALA A 108 16.41 6.83 5.25
C ALA A 108 17.73 6.63 4.49
N ARG A 109 17.84 5.55 3.71
CA ARG A 109 18.98 5.29 2.82
C ARG A 109 18.96 6.10 1.53
N ASP A 110 17.80 6.54 1.07
CA ASP A 110 17.66 7.40 -0.11
C ASP A 110 17.97 8.88 0.20
N ALA A 111 17.95 9.28 1.48
CA ALA A 111 18.22 10.64 1.94
C ALA A 111 19.68 10.90 2.36
N ALA A 112 20.52 9.85 2.39
CA ALA A 112 21.94 9.89 2.75
C ALA A 112 22.82 9.78 1.51
#